data_AF-A0A167UXY8-F1
#
_entry.id   AF-A0A167UXY8-F1
#
_cell.length_a   1.000
_cell.length_b   1.000
_cell.length_c   1.000
_cell.angle_alpha   90.00
_cell.angle_beta   90.00
_cell.angle_gamma   90.00
#
_symmetry.space_group_name_H-M   'P 1'
#
loop_
_entity.id
_entity.type
_entity.pdbx_description
1 polymer ?
#
loop_
_entity_poly.entity_id
_entity_poly.type
_entity_poly.pdbx_seq_one_letter_code
_entity_poly.pdbx_strand_id
1 'polypeptide(L)'
;MAGEETYGLTVLHDANFNFTTQEKNHSSSVVLFDLVAIHGLNGDAIDTWTHQKTRVMWLKDLLPEALPNIRIMTFGYNARFKNFTAQQDLRSISSKLLNELVDFRTTEEEKSRPIVFVCHSLGGIVAKKALLIGCSEEQEQVQRSVYGVLFLGTPHNGSSLAVMGKLMANIVSACSPMRPPRTLIGVLQKDSQALLEITEDFCKRRNKVKLISFYELELTSIGPFLRKLIVKQQSALLNVPHEIAIPQFADHRNIVRFTSLQDRTFRPVLRRLQKLAQDFQGGSTAQSTSAQELVLAIPFDITTLPCPSFCGRDDVLEIMKTFFYGDPSESPTRRTFALCGLALHYVLQTRSQYKSGVALMNAASVASLEADFDRLHNLLKLGESKNKINSVRSWLSRAENSQWLLVFDNVDDLSSVPIRKYLPAVNWGHVIFTTRDQGIIGEIAQEGHVLKPLTTEDAAQLLLERSGVRHATDNEMEEARDIADLLGSLPLALVHAGAFLRSRHRTLGEYHQLYKTRRNELLRFSTRLGDTNQAILTAWEINFKQAEQESPAATNLLLLFSFLDQASIPELMLHRGSSPQKR
;
A
#
# COMPACT_ATOMS: atom_id res chain seq x y z
N MET A 1 35.95 -13.67 -29.25
CA MET A 1 35.41 -14.86 -28.55
C MET A 1 34.65 -14.41 -27.30
N ALA A 2 33.54 -13.68 -27.45
CA ALA A 2 32.73 -13.20 -26.33
C ALA A 2 31.26 -13.47 -26.69
N GLY A 3 30.72 -14.58 -26.22
CA GLY A 3 29.40 -15.02 -26.67
C GLY A 3 28.64 -15.99 -25.77
N GLU A 4 29.29 -16.69 -24.83
CA GLU A 4 28.62 -17.76 -24.06
C GLU A 4 28.64 -17.57 -22.52
N GLU A 5 29.50 -16.72 -21.95
CA GLU A 5 29.58 -16.53 -20.48
C GLU A 5 28.64 -15.45 -19.90
N THR A 6 27.82 -14.77 -20.72
CA THR A 6 27.11 -13.54 -20.30
C THR A 6 25.75 -13.74 -19.63
N TYR A 7 25.17 -14.93 -19.64
CA TYR A 7 23.81 -15.17 -19.14
C TYR A 7 23.71 -16.33 -18.16
N GLY A 8 23.26 -16.04 -16.94
CA GLY A 8 23.16 -16.96 -15.82
C GLY A 8 23.58 -16.27 -14.52
N LEU A 9 23.67 -17.05 -13.46
CA LEU A 9 24.16 -16.65 -12.15
C LEU A 9 25.69 -16.66 -12.16
N THR A 10 26.31 -15.58 -11.72
CA THR A 10 27.77 -15.47 -11.59
C THR A 10 28.10 -15.09 -10.15
N VAL A 11 28.94 -15.88 -9.50
CA VAL A 11 29.46 -15.59 -8.16
C VAL A 11 30.54 -14.51 -8.26
N LEU A 12 30.35 -13.41 -7.52
CA LEU A 12 31.26 -12.27 -7.48
C LEU A 12 32.15 -12.29 -6.23
N HIS A 13 31.62 -12.84 -5.14
CA HIS A 13 32.31 -13.02 -3.87
C HIS A 13 31.68 -14.19 -3.12
N ASP A 14 32.52 -15.04 -2.53
CA ASP A 14 32.09 -16.11 -1.65
C ASP A 14 33.05 -16.18 -0.47
N ALA A 15 32.51 -15.98 0.74
CA ALA A 15 33.27 -16.01 1.98
C ALA A 15 34.01 -17.34 2.20
N ASN A 16 33.54 -18.43 1.61
CA ASN A 16 34.16 -19.75 1.73
C ASN A 16 35.37 -19.96 0.78
N PHE A 17 35.52 -19.15 -0.28
CA PHE A 17 36.57 -19.34 -1.29
C PHE A 17 37.90 -18.63 -0.97
N ASN A 18 37.94 -17.74 0.01
CA ASN A 18 39.15 -16.96 0.36
C ASN A 18 40.21 -17.75 1.18
N PHE A 19 40.08 -19.06 1.34
CA PHE A 19 40.97 -19.90 2.17
C PHE A 19 42.18 -20.52 1.43
N THR A 20 42.54 -20.07 0.22
CA THR A 20 43.62 -20.71 -0.57
C THR A 20 45.01 -20.09 -0.49
N THR A 21 45.23 -19.00 0.26
CA THR A 21 46.61 -18.55 0.53
C THR A 21 46.75 -17.93 1.92
N GLN A 22 47.47 -18.66 2.77
CA GLN A 22 48.07 -18.31 4.06
C GLN A 22 47.21 -18.53 5.34
N GLU A 23 47.76 -19.46 6.13
CA GLU A 23 47.61 -19.72 7.56
C GLU A 23 46.24 -20.13 8.13
N LYS A 24 46.14 -21.45 8.35
CA LYS A 24 45.18 -22.11 9.24
C LYS A 24 45.30 -21.52 10.66
N ASN A 25 44.37 -20.66 11.03
CA ASN A 25 43.94 -20.49 12.42
C ASN A 25 42.41 -20.38 12.46
N HIS A 26 41.82 -21.01 13.46
CA HIS A 26 40.42 -21.42 13.54
C HIS A 26 39.43 -20.24 13.59
N SER A 27 38.62 -20.09 12.53
CA SER A 27 37.15 -19.94 12.60
C SER A 27 36.57 -20.01 11.19
N SER A 28 35.78 -21.04 10.88
CA SER A 28 34.94 -21.05 9.68
C SER A 28 33.89 -19.94 9.83
N SER A 29 34.06 -18.83 9.12
CA SER A 29 33.09 -17.72 9.14
C SER A 29 31.78 -18.18 8.50
N VAL A 30 30.71 -18.26 9.28
CA VAL A 30 29.37 -18.64 8.80
C VAL A 30 28.90 -17.63 7.76
N VAL A 31 28.55 -18.10 6.56
CA VAL A 31 27.96 -17.27 5.51
C VAL A 31 26.51 -16.93 5.89
N LEU A 32 26.21 -15.65 6.07
CA LEU A 32 24.94 -15.18 6.64
C LEU A 32 23.77 -15.31 5.67
N PHE A 33 23.97 -14.89 4.42
CA PHE A 33 22.95 -14.96 3.37
C PHE A 33 23.57 -14.89 1.97
N ASP A 34 22.77 -15.27 0.98
CA ASP A 34 23.07 -15.13 -0.44
C ASP A 34 22.46 -13.82 -0.96
N LEU A 35 23.27 -12.93 -1.52
CA LEU A 35 22.83 -11.73 -2.21
C LEU A 35 22.79 -11.99 -3.71
N VAL A 36 21.65 -11.79 -4.36
CA VAL A 36 21.49 -12.00 -5.80
C VAL A 36 21.06 -10.70 -6.46
N ALA A 37 21.95 -10.12 -7.26
CA ALA A 37 21.72 -8.89 -7.99
C ALA A 37 21.10 -9.16 -9.36
N ILE A 38 19.98 -8.50 -9.69
CA ILE A 38 19.23 -8.72 -10.94
C ILE A 38 19.13 -7.40 -11.71
N HIS A 39 19.76 -7.34 -12.88
CA HIS A 39 19.82 -6.13 -13.69
C HIS A 39 18.49 -5.83 -14.41
N GLY A 40 18.36 -4.58 -14.86
CA GLY A 40 17.17 -4.09 -15.55
C GLY A 40 17.23 -4.22 -17.08
N LEU A 41 16.24 -3.60 -17.72
CA LEU A 41 16.09 -3.60 -19.17
C LEU A 41 17.27 -2.93 -19.88
N ASN A 42 17.76 -3.55 -20.96
CA ASN A 42 18.94 -3.12 -21.73
C ASN A 42 20.22 -2.97 -20.88
N GLY A 43 20.22 -3.54 -19.67
CA GLY A 43 21.38 -3.67 -18.80
C GLY A 43 22.11 -5.00 -19.00
N ASP A 44 23.18 -5.14 -18.23
CA ASP A 44 24.06 -6.32 -18.20
C ASP A 44 24.43 -6.67 -16.73
N ALA A 45 24.80 -7.93 -16.47
CA ALA A 45 25.10 -8.46 -15.16
C ALA A 45 26.27 -7.76 -14.43
N ILE A 46 27.16 -7.07 -15.16
CA ILE A 46 28.32 -6.37 -14.63
C ILE A 46 28.18 -4.85 -14.83
N ASP A 47 27.91 -4.40 -16.05
CA ASP A 47 27.92 -2.96 -16.38
C ASP A 47 26.77 -2.16 -15.71
N THR A 48 25.70 -2.84 -15.31
CA THR A 48 24.60 -2.19 -14.55
C THR A 48 25.10 -1.66 -13.21
N TRP A 49 25.93 -2.45 -12.53
CA TRP A 49 26.41 -2.20 -11.18
C TRP A 49 27.77 -1.48 -11.14
N THR A 50 28.35 -1.21 -12.31
CA THR A 50 29.66 -0.58 -12.46
C THR A 50 29.53 0.92 -12.71
N HIS A 51 30.16 1.74 -11.86
CA HIS A 51 30.18 3.18 -12.06
C HIS A 51 31.03 3.55 -13.29
N GLN A 52 30.48 4.37 -14.19
CA GLN A 52 31.05 4.55 -15.53
C GLN A 52 32.44 5.21 -15.53
N LYS A 53 32.67 6.17 -14.64
CA LYS A 53 33.93 6.93 -14.59
C LYS A 53 35.02 6.24 -13.78
N THR A 54 34.66 5.74 -12.60
CA THR A 54 35.62 5.13 -11.67
C THR A 54 35.82 3.65 -11.94
N ARG A 55 34.93 3.02 -12.73
CA ARG A 55 34.90 1.57 -13.01
C ARG A 55 34.73 0.69 -11.76
N VAL A 56 34.37 1.29 -10.62
CA VAL A 56 34.05 0.57 -9.39
C VAL A 56 32.75 -0.20 -9.57
N MET A 57 32.80 -1.51 -9.35
CA MET A 57 31.68 -2.42 -9.37
C MET A 57 31.35 -2.79 -7.92
N TRP A 58 30.41 -2.06 -7.31
CA TRP A 58 30.26 -2.07 -5.85
C TRP A 58 29.91 -3.43 -5.24
N LEU A 59 29.26 -4.33 -5.99
CA LEU A 59 28.95 -5.69 -5.53
C LEU A 59 30.23 -6.53 -5.35
N LYS A 60 31.30 -6.24 -6.10
CA LYS A 60 32.58 -6.95 -6.05
C LYS A 60 33.63 -6.17 -5.27
N ASP A 61 33.69 -4.86 -5.46
CA ASP A 61 34.82 -4.03 -5.00
C ASP A 61 34.57 -3.38 -3.64
N LEU A 62 33.31 -3.14 -3.25
CA LEU A 62 32.95 -2.40 -2.03
C LEU A 62 32.18 -3.24 -1.01
N LEU A 63 31.21 -4.02 -1.49
CA LEU A 63 30.33 -4.77 -0.60
C LEU A 63 31.06 -5.86 0.19
N PRO A 64 32.03 -6.62 -0.39
CA PRO A 64 32.82 -7.59 0.38
C PRO A 64 33.64 -6.95 1.51
N GLU A 65 34.12 -5.71 1.33
CA GLU A 65 34.88 -5.00 2.37
C GLU A 65 33.97 -4.68 3.58
N ALA A 66 32.74 -4.27 3.33
CA ALA A 66 31.81 -3.88 4.38
C ALA A 66 30.96 -5.04 4.95
N LEU A 67 30.80 -6.12 4.18
CA LEU A 67 30.04 -7.33 4.52
C LEU A 67 30.79 -8.57 3.98
N PRO A 68 31.87 -9.02 4.64
CA PRO A 68 32.68 -10.13 4.13
C PRO A 68 31.98 -11.49 4.21
N ASN A 69 31.05 -11.67 5.17
CA ASN A 69 30.43 -12.96 5.50
C ASN A 69 29.13 -13.25 4.72
N ILE A 70 29.03 -12.80 3.47
CA ILE A 70 27.89 -13.10 2.58
C ILE A 70 28.40 -13.65 1.26
N ARG A 71 27.57 -14.40 0.54
CA ARG A 71 27.86 -14.78 -0.85
C ARG A 71 27.15 -13.81 -1.79
N ILE A 72 27.88 -13.23 -2.74
CA ILE A 72 27.35 -12.20 -3.64
C ILE A 72 27.35 -12.76 -5.05
N MET A 73 26.20 -12.68 -5.70
CA MET A 73 25.96 -13.18 -7.04
C MET A 73 25.26 -12.11 -7.88
N THR A 74 25.49 -12.15 -9.18
CA THR A 74 24.73 -11.34 -10.16
C THR A 74 24.09 -12.28 -11.18
N PHE A 75 22.87 -11.98 -11.58
CA PHE A 75 22.13 -12.77 -12.55
C PHE A 75 21.99 -11.99 -13.86
N GLY A 76 22.65 -12.52 -14.90
CA GLY A 76 22.59 -12.03 -16.27
C GLY A 76 21.49 -12.72 -17.07
N TYR A 77 20.68 -11.93 -17.79
CA TYR A 77 19.73 -12.47 -18.77
C TYR A 77 19.63 -11.55 -19.98
N ASN A 78 19.10 -12.07 -21.09
CA ASN A 78 18.92 -11.24 -22.28
C ASN A 78 17.83 -10.19 -22.04
N ALA A 79 18.25 -9.00 -21.61
CA ALA A 79 17.38 -7.86 -21.35
C ALA A 79 17.22 -6.95 -22.58
N ARG A 80 17.62 -7.38 -23.78
CA ARG A 80 17.44 -6.60 -25.01
C ARG A 80 15.97 -6.64 -25.44
N PHE A 81 15.34 -5.47 -25.44
CA PHE A 81 13.89 -5.35 -25.62
C PHE A 81 13.37 -5.74 -27.03
N LYS A 82 14.23 -5.79 -28.07
CA LYS A 82 13.81 -6.18 -29.43
C LYS A 82 13.20 -7.60 -29.51
N ASN A 83 13.42 -8.44 -28.51
CA ASN A 83 12.91 -9.81 -28.42
C ASN A 83 12.06 -10.06 -27.15
N PHE A 84 11.62 -9.03 -26.43
CA PHE A 84 10.95 -9.19 -25.13
C PHE A 84 9.42 -9.19 -25.27
N THR A 85 8.81 -10.30 -24.84
CA THR A 85 7.38 -10.51 -24.61
C THR A 85 7.16 -10.76 -23.11
N ALA A 86 6.39 -9.90 -22.44
CA ALA A 86 6.32 -9.91 -20.98
C ALA A 86 5.76 -11.20 -20.36
N GLN A 87 4.90 -11.96 -21.04
CA GLN A 87 4.33 -13.17 -20.44
C GLN A 87 5.22 -14.42 -20.60
N GLN A 88 5.78 -14.66 -21.80
CA GLN A 88 6.55 -15.87 -22.07
C GLN A 88 8.03 -15.72 -21.68
N ASP A 89 8.63 -14.54 -21.86
CA ASP A 89 10.04 -14.33 -21.52
C ASP A 89 10.26 -14.15 -20.03
N LEU A 90 9.39 -13.43 -19.30
CA LEU A 90 9.55 -13.27 -17.85
C LEU A 90 9.42 -14.60 -17.10
N ARG A 91 8.50 -15.48 -17.52
CA ARG A 91 8.39 -16.82 -16.91
C ARG A 91 9.67 -17.61 -17.14
N SER A 92 10.16 -17.68 -18.37
CA SER A 92 11.38 -18.44 -18.71
C SER A 92 12.62 -17.89 -18.00
N ILE A 93 12.79 -16.57 -17.95
CA ILE A 93 13.89 -15.91 -17.22
C ILE A 93 13.79 -16.22 -15.71
N SER A 94 12.59 -16.13 -15.15
CA SER A 94 12.36 -16.40 -13.72
C SER A 94 12.60 -17.87 -13.37
N SER A 95 12.16 -18.79 -14.22
CA SER A 95 12.42 -20.23 -14.06
C SER A 95 13.91 -20.54 -14.18
N LYS A 96 14.63 -19.90 -15.12
CA LYS A 96 16.09 -20.04 -15.22
C LYS A 96 16.81 -19.54 -13.96
N LEU A 97 16.42 -18.36 -13.43
CA LEU A 97 16.94 -17.84 -12.16
C LEU A 97 16.75 -18.85 -11.02
N LEU A 98 15.55 -19.42 -10.86
CA LEU A 98 15.29 -20.39 -9.80
C LEU A 98 16.08 -21.69 -10.00
N ASN A 99 16.16 -22.21 -11.23
CA ASN A 99 16.93 -23.42 -11.52
C ASN A 99 18.41 -23.23 -11.18
N GLU A 100 19.02 -22.13 -11.59
CA GLU A 100 20.43 -21.90 -11.25
C GLU A 100 20.62 -21.70 -9.74
N LEU A 101 19.69 -21.05 -9.04
CA LEU A 101 19.74 -20.98 -7.58
C LEU A 101 19.61 -22.35 -6.91
N VAL A 102 18.88 -23.30 -7.50
CA VAL A 102 18.86 -24.70 -7.04
C VAL A 102 20.23 -25.34 -7.29
N ASP A 103 20.78 -25.21 -8.50
CA ASP A 103 22.07 -25.79 -8.89
C ASP A 103 23.25 -25.27 -8.03
N PHE A 104 23.22 -24.00 -7.64
CA PHE A 104 24.24 -23.37 -6.78
C PHE A 104 24.08 -23.66 -5.29
N ARG A 105 22.99 -24.29 -4.84
CA ARG A 105 22.69 -24.54 -3.43
C ARG A 105 22.64 -26.04 -3.16
N THR A 106 23.83 -26.64 -3.10
CA THR A 106 23.99 -28.10 -3.09
C THR A 106 23.93 -28.70 -1.69
N THR A 107 24.43 -27.98 -0.68
CA THR A 107 24.44 -28.44 0.72
C THR A 107 23.18 -28.03 1.48
N GLU A 108 22.80 -28.73 2.54
CA GLU A 108 21.61 -28.37 3.35
C GLU A 108 21.73 -26.99 4.01
N GLU A 109 22.96 -26.60 4.38
CA GLU A 109 23.29 -25.26 4.86
C GLU A 109 23.06 -24.22 3.77
N GLU A 110 23.54 -24.48 2.55
CA GLU A 110 23.28 -23.59 1.42
C GLU A 110 21.79 -23.53 1.09
N LYS A 111 21.05 -24.65 1.07
CA LYS A 111 19.62 -24.70 0.73
C LYS A 111 18.71 -24.00 1.76
N SER A 112 19.12 -23.94 3.02
CA SER A 112 18.41 -23.24 4.09
C SER A 112 18.83 -21.78 4.27
N ARG A 113 19.97 -21.38 3.67
CA ARG A 113 20.51 -20.02 3.76
C ARG A 113 19.50 -18.94 3.29
N PRO A 114 19.36 -17.80 3.96
CA PRO A 114 18.51 -16.72 3.48
C PRO A 114 18.99 -16.17 2.11
N ILE A 115 18.05 -15.77 1.24
CA ILE A 115 18.34 -15.04 -0.01
C ILE A 115 17.85 -13.59 0.11
N VAL A 116 18.69 -12.64 -0.32
CA VAL A 116 18.33 -11.23 -0.49
C VAL A 116 18.49 -10.83 -1.95
N PHE A 117 17.41 -10.46 -2.61
CA PHE A 117 17.47 -9.93 -3.97
C PHE A 117 17.78 -8.43 -3.99
N VAL A 118 18.65 -8.00 -4.90
CA VAL A 118 18.93 -6.58 -5.19
C VAL A 118 18.60 -6.32 -6.64
N CYS A 119 17.53 -5.57 -6.90
CA CYS A 119 16.91 -5.51 -8.20
C CYS A 119 16.95 -4.10 -8.78
N HIS A 120 17.39 -3.95 -10.03
CA HIS A 120 17.29 -2.68 -10.76
C HIS A 120 16.16 -2.73 -11.78
N SER A 121 15.32 -1.69 -11.80
CA SER A 121 14.32 -1.49 -12.87
C SER A 121 13.51 -2.77 -13.17
N LEU A 122 13.50 -3.26 -14.42
CA LEU A 122 12.74 -4.48 -14.80
C LEU A 122 13.19 -5.76 -14.08
N GLY A 123 14.43 -5.81 -13.56
CA GLY A 123 14.92 -6.94 -12.77
C GLY A 123 14.09 -7.19 -11.51
N GLY A 124 13.46 -6.14 -10.96
CA GLY A 124 12.53 -6.29 -9.85
C GLY A 124 11.24 -7.00 -10.24
N ILE A 125 10.80 -6.90 -11.49
CA ILE A 125 9.66 -7.67 -11.99
C ILE A 125 10.04 -9.15 -12.19
N VAL A 126 11.26 -9.42 -12.66
CA VAL A 126 11.79 -10.79 -12.75
C VAL A 126 11.78 -11.45 -11.36
N ALA A 127 12.29 -10.77 -10.34
CA ALA A 127 12.28 -11.28 -8.97
C ALA A 127 10.86 -11.54 -8.44
N LYS A 128 9.93 -10.60 -8.67
CA LYS A 128 8.51 -10.81 -8.30
C LYS A 128 7.93 -12.03 -9.01
N LYS A 129 8.17 -12.18 -10.32
CA LYS A 129 7.65 -13.31 -11.09
C LYS A 129 8.24 -14.63 -10.60
N ALA A 130 9.54 -14.67 -10.29
CA ALA A 130 10.20 -15.83 -9.69
C ALA A 130 9.54 -16.26 -8.38
N LEU A 131 9.06 -15.33 -7.56
CA LEU A 131 8.35 -15.62 -6.31
C LEU A 131 6.87 -16.02 -6.48
N LEU A 132 6.35 -16.01 -7.71
CA LEU A 132 4.93 -16.23 -8.01
C LEU A 132 4.66 -17.42 -8.94
N ILE A 133 5.65 -17.84 -9.71
CA ILE A 133 5.48 -18.98 -10.62
C ILE A 133 5.32 -20.27 -9.83
N GLY A 134 4.41 -21.14 -10.27
CA GLY A 134 4.36 -22.52 -9.81
C GLY A 134 5.65 -23.24 -10.16
N CYS A 135 6.16 -24.02 -9.21
CA CYS A 135 7.54 -24.49 -9.17
C CYS A 135 7.63 -25.97 -8.73
N SER A 136 8.78 -26.60 -8.98
CA SER A 136 9.15 -27.86 -8.34
C SER A 136 9.40 -27.66 -6.83
N GLU A 137 9.52 -28.76 -6.07
CA GLU A 137 9.78 -28.71 -4.63
C GLU A 137 11.09 -27.98 -4.29
N GLU A 138 12.16 -28.23 -5.05
CA GLU A 138 13.48 -27.59 -4.88
C GLU A 138 13.42 -26.08 -5.16
N GLN A 139 12.71 -25.68 -6.21
CA GLN A 139 12.47 -24.27 -6.53
C GLN A 139 11.61 -23.59 -5.46
N GLU A 140 10.62 -24.30 -4.90
CA GLU A 140 9.80 -23.78 -3.79
C GLU A 140 10.65 -23.57 -2.53
N GLN A 141 11.64 -24.43 -2.26
CA GLN A 141 12.62 -24.23 -1.19
C GLN A 141 13.44 -22.95 -1.40
N VAL A 142 13.88 -22.68 -2.64
CA VAL A 142 14.53 -21.41 -2.99
C VAL A 142 13.59 -20.23 -2.74
N GLN A 143 12.34 -20.29 -3.20
CA GLN A 143 11.34 -19.23 -2.97
C GLN A 143 11.13 -18.96 -1.47
N ARG A 144 11.02 -20.02 -0.65
CA ARG A 144 10.85 -19.92 0.82
C ARG A 144 12.09 -19.36 1.52
N SER A 145 13.27 -19.53 0.93
CA SER A 145 14.53 -18.96 1.44
C SER A 145 14.63 -17.46 1.21
N VAL A 146 13.81 -16.86 0.35
CA VAL A 146 13.89 -15.43 0.06
C VAL A 146 13.40 -14.61 1.25
N TYR A 147 14.35 -13.94 1.88
CA TYR A 147 14.15 -13.15 3.09
C TYR A 147 13.80 -11.69 2.79
N GLY A 148 14.40 -11.12 1.74
CA GLY A 148 14.20 -9.71 1.41
C GLY A 148 14.48 -9.36 -0.04
N VAL A 149 13.90 -8.23 -0.47
CA VAL A 149 14.10 -7.66 -1.80
C VAL A 149 14.35 -6.16 -1.67
N LEU A 150 15.47 -5.71 -2.24
CA LEU A 150 15.81 -4.31 -2.44
C LEU A 150 15.45 -3.93 -3.88
N PHE A 151 14.52 -3.01 -4.05
CA PHE A 151 14.13 -2.46 -5.34
C PHE A 151 14.82 -1.11 -5.57
N LEU A 152 15.65 -0.99 -6.59
CA LEU A 152 16.29 0.27 -6.99
C LEU A 152 15.68 0.75 -8.30
N GLY A 153 14.80 1.75 -8.22
CA GLY A 153 14.09 2.28 -9.38
C GLY A 153 13.22 1.23 -10.10
N THR A 154 12.70 0.22 -9.39
CA THR A 154 11.80 -0.77 -10.00
C THR A 154 10.42 -0.13 -10.21
N PRO A 155 9.79 -0.27 -11.39
CA PRO A 155 8.41 0.15 -11.58
C PRO A 155 7.44 -0.88 -10.96
N HIS A 156 6.58 -0.45 -10.05
CA HIS A 156 5.55 -1.25 -9.38
C HIS A 156 4.14 -0.78 -9.75
N ASN A 157 3.86 0.51 -9.54
CA ASN A 157 2.52 1.07 -9.60
C ASN A 157 2.31 2.01 -10.79
N GLY A 158 1.25 1.75 -11.56
CA GLY A 158 0.65 2.68 -12.51
C GLY A 158 -0.86 2.47 -12.46
N SER A 159 -1.62 3.48 -12.05
CA SER A 159 -3.09 3.43 -11.88
C SER A 159 -3.87 3.12 -13.18
N SER A 160 -3.17 2.89 -14.28
CA SER A 160 -3.73 2.42 -15.54
C SER A 160 -2.65 1.75 -16.39
N LEU A 161 -3.09 0.86 -17.29
CA LEU A 161 -2.30 0.25 -18.35
C LEU A 161 -1.47 1.29 -19.13
N ALA A 162 -2.10 2.43 -19.47
CA ALA A 162 -1.45 3.50 -20.23
C ALA A 162 -0.29 4.17 -19.46
N VAL A 163 -0.38 4.27 -18.13
CA VAL A 163 0.69 4.82 -17.29
C VAL A 163 1.88 3.85 -17.22
N MET A 164 1.62 2.56 -17.02
CA MET A 164 2.68 1.52 -17.02
C MET A 164 3.36 1.42 -18.39
N GLY A 165 2.60 1.47 -19.49
CA GLY A 165 3.18 1.52 -20.85
C GLY A 165 4.09 2.74 -21.07
N LYS A 166 3.69 3.93 -20.62
CA LYS A 166 4.52 5.16 -20.67
C LYS A 166 5.77 5.05 -19.79
N LEU A 167 5.65 4.43 -18.61
CA LEU A 167 6.74 4.22 -17.67
C LEU A 167 7.82 3.34 -18.29
N MET A 168 7.42 2.21 -18.87
CA MET A 168 8.35 1.32 -19.55
C MET A 168 9.01 1.98 -20.76
N ALA A 169 8.26 2.78 -21.55
CA ALA A 169 8.85 3.54 -22.66
C ALA A 169 9.93 4.54 -22.19
N ASN A 170 9.74 5.17 -21.04
CA ASN A 170 10.76 6.05 -20.45
C ASN A 170 11.99 5.26 -20.02
N ILE A 171 11.80 4.10 -19.36
CA ILE A 171 12.90 3.21 -18.94
C ILE A 171 13.72 2.77 -20.15
N VAL A 172 13.07 2.34 -21.24
CA VAL A 172 13.77 1.94 -22.47
C VAL A 172 14.58 3.10 -23.02
N SER A 173 13.97 4.29 -23.10
CA SER A 173 14.64 5.48 -23.62
C SER A 173 15.80 5.93 -22.73
N ALA A 174 15.71 5.69 -21.43
CA ALA A 174 16.77 5.94 -20.47
C ALA A 174 17.86 4.88 -20.51
N CYS A 175 17.60 3.62 -20.83
CA CYS A 175 18.63 2.58 -20.81
C CYS A 175 19.23 2.28 -22.20
N SER A 176 18.70 2.85 -23.27
CA SER A 176 19.16 2.59 -24.64
C SER A 176 20.12 3.68 -25.15
N PRO A 177 21.21 3.31 -25.87
CA PRO A 177 22.14 4.28 -26.46
C PRO A 177 21.55 5.01 -27.68
N MET A 178 20.46 4.51 -28.27
CA MET A 178 19.76 5.09 -29.42
C MET A 178 18.27 5.32 -29.11
N ARG A 179 17.61 6.22 -29.85
CA ARG A 179 16.16 6.41 -29.73
C ARG A 179 15.42 5.11 -30.12
N PRO A 180 14.54 4.58 -29.27
CA PRO A 180 13.82 3.35 -29.59
C PRO A 180 12.81 3.56 -30.73
N PRO A 181 12.61 2.57 -31.63
CA PRO A 181 11.58 2.62 -32.67
C PRO A 181 10.17 2.74 -32.08
N ARG A 182 9.23 3.41 -32.77
CA ARG A 182 7.83 3.54 -32.31
C ARG A 182 7.10 2.19 -32.14
N THR A 183 7.44 1.20 -32.96
CA THR A 183 6.93 -0.18 -32.84
C THR A 183 7.26 -0.81 -31.48
N LEU A 184 8.41 -0.46 -30.92
CA LEU A 184 8.89 -0.90 -29.60
C LEU A 184 8.00 -0.37 -28.46
N ILE A 185 7.55 0.88 -28.58
CA ILE A 185 6.67 1.53 -27.61
C ILE A 185 5.27 0.90 -27.63
N GLY A 186 4.81 0.41 -28.79
CA GLY A 186 3.53 -0.28 -28.92
C GLY A 186 3.50 -1.67 -28.24
N VAL A 187 4.60 -2.43 -28.31
CA VAL A 187 4.73 -3.73 -27.61
C VAL A 187 4.68 -3.55 -26.10
N LEU A 188 5.36 -2.51 -25.58
CA LEU A 188 5.35 -2.14 -24.17
C LEU A 188 3.97 -1.82 -23.59
N GLN A 189 3.08 -1.26 -24.41
CA GLN A 189 1.71 -1.00 -23.99
C GLN A 189 0.90 -2.30 -23.87
N LYS A 190 1.09 -3.27 -24.78
CA LYS A 190 0.40 -4.57 -24.71
C LYS A 190 0.85 -5.39 -23.50
N ASP A 191 2.13 -5.34 -23.18
CA ASP A 191 2.74 -6.09 -22.08
C ASP A 191 2.52 -5.49 -20.69
N SER A 192 2.03 -4.25 -20.64
CA SER A 192 1.84 -3.54 -19.37
C SER A 192 0.75 -4.13 -18.46
N GLN A 193 -0.17 -4.95 -19.01
CA GLN A 193 -1.19 -5.65 -18.22
C GLN A 193 -0.55 -6.77 -17.40
N ALA A 194 0.30 -7.59 -18.03
CA ALA A 194 1.00 -8.68 -17.35
C ALA A 194 1.92 -8.16 -16.24
N LEU A 195 2.58 -7.01 -16.43
CA LEU A 195 3.44 -6.40 -15.41
C LEU A 195 2.64 -5.90 -14.18
N LEU A 196 1.42 -5.38 -14.41
CA LEU A 196 0.51 -4.97 -13.34
C LEU A 196 0.01 -6.20 -12.56
N GLU A 197 -0.47 -7.23 -13.26
CA GLU A 197 -0.94 -8.49 -12.66
C GLU A 197 0.15 -9.14 -11.79
N ILE A 198 1.40 -9.20 -12.27
CA ILE A 198 2.54 -9.71 -11.49
C ILE A 198 2.75 -8.90 -10.21
N THR A 199 2.59 -7.58 -10.28
CA THR A 199 2.79 -6.72 -9.10
C THR A 199 1.66 -6.89 -8.08
N GLU A 200 0.41 -6.93 -8.51
CA GLU A 200 -0.73 -7.16 -7.63
C GLU A 200 -0.67 -8.53 -6.94
N ASP A 201 -0.33 -9.56 -7.70
CA ASP A 201 -0.17 -10.92 -7.19
C ASP A 201 0.99 -11.03 -6.20
N PHE A 202 2.10 -10.34 -6.47
CA PHE A 202 3.23 -10.26 -5.56
C PHE A 202 2.82 -9.60 -4.26
N CYS A 203 2.08 -8.48 -4.33
CA CYS A 203 1.55 -7.83 -3.14
C CYS A 203 0.68 -8.78 -2.30
N LYS A 204 -0.15 -9.61 -2.93
CA LYS A 204 -1.02 -10.56 -2.22
C LYS A 204 -0.27 -11.75 -1.61
N ARG A 205 0.81 -12.22 -2.26
CA ARG A 205 1.44 -13.53 -1.94
C ARG A 205 2.82 -13.49 -1.27
N ARG A 206 3.51 -12.34 -1.26
CA ARG A 206 4.90 -12.17 -0.75
C ARG A 206 5.14 -12.38 0.76
N ASN A 207 4.30 -13.16 1.44
CA ASN A 207 4.29 -13.34 2.89
C ASN A 207 5.71 -13.49 3.48
N LYS A 208 6.05 -12.65 4.47
CA LYS A 208 7.36 -12.58 5.18
C LYS A 208 8.57 -12.01 4.43
N VAL A 209 8.45 -11.60 3.16
CA VAL A 209 9.57 -10.98 2.43
C VAL A 209 9.73 -9.51 2.82
N LYS A 210 10.89 -9.12 3.35
CA LYS A 210 11.22 -7.72 3.69
C LYS A 210 11.40 -6.89 2.41
N LEU A 211 10.75 -5.73 2.34
CA LEU A 211 10.77 -4.87 1.17
C LEU A 211 11.46 -3.54 1.45
N ILE A 212 12.41 -3.18 0.59
CA ILE A 212 13.15 -1.92 0.69
C ILE A 212 13.20 -1.30 -0.71
N SER A 213 12.53 -0.17 -0.88
CA SER A 213 12.36 0.46 -2.19
C SER A 213 13.07 1.81 -2.23
N PHE A 214 14.03 1.91 -3.13
CA PHE A 214 14.80 3.12 -3.43
C PHE A 214 14.23 3.79 -4.67
N TYR A 215 13.91 5.09 -4.56
CA TYR A 215 13.37 5.88 -5.66
C TYR A 215 14.26 7.07 -6.01
N GLU A 216 14.36 7.37 -7.29
CA GLU A 216 15.17 8.46 -7.83
C GLU A 216 14.54 9.84 -7.56
N LEU A 217 15.40 10.84 -7.40
CA LEU A 217 15.02 12.25 -7.27
C LEU A 217 15.59 13.14 -8.38
N GLU A 218 16.57 12.66 -9.15
CA GLU A 218 17.18 13.44 -10.23
C GLU A 218 16.68 13.01 -11.61
N LEU A 219 16.67 13.96 -12.54
CA LEU A 219 16.19 13.73 -13.90
C LEU A 219 17.23 12.98 -14.73
N THR A 220 16.83 11.85 -15.32
CA THR A 220 17.69 11.12 -16.27
C THR A 220 17.68 11.79 -17.62
N SER A 221 18.85 11.88 -18.25
CA SER A 221 18.98 12.41 -19.62
C SER A 221 18.50 11.38 -20.66
N ILE A 222 17.45 11.73 -21.40
CA ILE A 222 16.86 10.96 -22.50
C ILE A 222 17.26 11.61 -23.83
N GLY A 223 18.53 11.45 -24.22
CA GLY A 223 19.11 12.13 -25.37
C GLY A 223 19.67 13.53 -25.03
N PRO A 224 20.02 14.34 -26.05
CA PRO A 224 20.81 15.55 -25.83
C PRO A 224 20.08 16.69 -25.09
N PHE A 225 18.75 16.76 -25.21
CA PHE A 225 17.97 17.92 -24.76
C PHE A 225 16.87 17.61 -23.75
N LEU A 226 16.46 16.34 -23.61
CA LEU A 226 15.33 15.96 -22.77
C LEU A 226 15.85 15.34 -21.46
N ARG A 227 15.38 15.86 -20.32
CA ARG A 227 15.60 15.25 -19.01
C ARG A 227 14.26 14.95 -18.35
N LYS A 228 14.12 13.78 -17.75
CA LYS A 228 12.87 13.34 -17.13
C LYS A 228 13.12 12.40 -15.96
N LEU A 229 12.28 12.49 -14.93
CA LEU A 229 12.19 11.46 -13.90
C LEU A 229 11.53 10.22 -14.53
N ILE A 230 12.28 9.13 -14.62
CA ILE A 230 11.91 7.89 -15.30
C ILE A 230 10.85 7.16 -14.51
N VAL A 231 11.13 6.87 -13.24
CA VAL A 231 10.25 6.21 -12.28
C VAL A 231 9.97 7.17 -11.13
N LYS A 232 8.79 7.78 -11.15
CA LYS A 232 8.32 8.62 -10.05
C LYS A 232 8.19 7.80 -8.77
N GLN A 233 8.31 8.44 -7.60
CA GLN A 233 8.12 7.82 -6.29
C GLN A 233 6.87 6.93 -6.21
N GLN A 234 5.72 7.43 -6.66
CA GLN A 234 4.46 6.67 -6.64
C GLN A 234 4.53 5.35 -7.43
N SER A 235 5.34 5.31 -8.49
CA SER A 235 5.56 4.10 -9.28
C SER A 235 6.68 3.24 -8.71
N ALA A 236 7.64 3.80 -7.99
CA ALA A 236 8.75 3.09 -7.38
C ALA A 236 8.38 2.39 -6.05
N LEU A 237 7.24 2.72 -5.46
CA LEU A 237 6.76 2.15 -4.20
C LEU A 237 5.59 1.19 -4.45
N LEU A 238 5.59 0.06 -3.73
CA LEU A 238 4.46 -0.88 -3.69
C LEU A 238 3.31 -0.34 -2.83
N ASN A 239 3.60 0.55 -1.88
CA ASN A 239 2.69 1.11 -0.89
C ASN A 239 2.02 0.03 -0.04
N VAL A 240 2.82 -0.94 0.37
CA VAL A 240 2.38 -2.08 1.18
C VAL A 240 2.94 -2.00 2.60
N PRO A 241 2.30 -2.63 3.61
CA PRO A 241 2.80 -2.60 4.98
C PRO A 241 4.27 -3.09 5.07
N HIS A 242 5.04 -2.41 5.92
CA HIS A 242 6.45 -2.70 6.22
C HIS A 242 7.43 -2.54 5.05
N GLU A 243 7.00 -1.94 3.93
CA GLU A 243 7.92 -1.46 2.91
C GLU A 243 8.72 -0.25 3.41
N ILE A 244 10.04 -0.32 3.32
CA ILE A 244 10.93 0.79 3.67
C ILE A 244 11.19 1.60 2.39
N ALA A 245 10.60 2.79 2.29
CA ALA A 245 10.82 3.73 1.19
C ALA A 245 12.04 4.62 1.46
N ILE A 246 12.96 4.74 0.51
CA ILE A 246 14.20 5.53 0.66
C ILE A 246 14.42 6.41 -0.58
N PRO A 247 14.43 7.75 -0.45
CA PRO A 247 14.81 8.64 -1.54
C PRO A 247 16.30 8.52 -1.86
N GLN A 248 16.65 8.63 -3.13
CA GLN A 248 18.02 8.73 -3.61
C GLN A 248 18.19 9.97 -4.49
N PHE A 249 19.14 10.84 -4.13
CA PHE A 249 19.61 11.94 -4.98
C PHE A 249 20.51 11.40 -6.09
N ALA A 250 19.89 10.66 -7.00
CA ALA A 250 20.50 10.07 -8.19
C ALA A 250 19.43 9.93 -9.27
N ASP A 251 19.88 9.82 -10.52
CA ASP A 251 19.04 9.47 -11.67
C ASP A 251 18.88 7.94 -11.82
N HIS A 252 18.03 7.50 -12.74
CA HIS A 252 17.63 6.10 -12.92
C HIS A 252 18.81 5.18 -13.22
N ARG A 253 19.87 5.71 -13.84
CA ARG A 253 21.08 4.97 -14.21
C ARG A 253 22.04 4.89 -13.03
N ASN A 254 22.14 5.96 -12.25
CA ASN A 254 23.13 6.10 -11.19
C ASN A 254 22.61 5.68 -9.81
N ILE A 255 21.30 5.44 -9.65
CA ILE A 255 20.72 4.88 -8.42
C ILE A 255 21.30 3.52 -7.99
N VAL A 256 22.01 2.84 -8.89
CA VAL A 256 22.67 1.53 -8.67
C VAL A 256 24.19 1.56 -8.88
N ARG A 257 24.80 2.74 -9.05
CA ARG A 257 26.22 2.90 -9.40
C ARG A 257 26.92 3.79 -8.38
N PHE A 258 27.76 3.18 -7.56
CA PHE A 258 28.40 3.83 -6.43
C PHE A 258 29.91 3.94 -6.63
N THR A 259 30.50 4.97 -6.04
CA THR A 259 31.92 5.28 -6.24
C THR A 259 32.83 4.81 -5.12
N SER A 260 32.34 4.74 -3.88
CA SER A 260 33.12 4.39 -2.69
C SER A 260 32.19 4.02 -1.52
N LEU A 261 32.76 3.47 -0.43
CA LEU A 261 32.02 3.24 0.83
C LEU A 261 31.47 4.54 1.44
N GLN A 262 32.11 5.68 1.16
CA GLN A 262 31.70 6.99 1.67
C GLN A 262 30.66 7.67 0.78
N ASP A 263 30.33 7.11 -0.38
CA ASP A 263 29.33 7.63 -1.30
C ASP A 263 27.98 7.82 -0.57
N ARG A 264 27.46 9.05 -0.62
CA ARG A 264 26.23 9.43 0.09
C ARG A 264 25.02 8.64 -0.37
N THR A 265 25.01 8.21 -1.64
CA THR A 265 23.93 7.41 -2.22
C THR A 265 24.12 5.91 -1.95
N PHE A 266 25.34 5.45 -1.69
CA PHE A 266 25.59 4.06 -1.31
C PHE A 266 25.29 3.76 0.16
N ARG A 267 25.62 4.69 1.06
CA ARG A 267 25.44 4.51 2.53
C ARG A 267 24.04 4.00 2.91
N PRO A 268 22.92 4.52 2.36
CA PRO A 268 21.59 3.98 2.63
C PRO A 268 21.42 2.52 2.20
N VAL A 269 21.94 2.14 1.04
CA VAL A 269 21.90 0.75 0.54
C VAL A 269 22.71 -0.16 1.46
N LEU A 270 23.95 0.22 1.75
CA LEU A 270 24.85 -0.53 2.62
C LEU A 270 24.27 -0.74 4.03
N ARG A 271 23.73 0.32 4.66
CA ARG A 271 23.12 0.22 5.99
C ARG A 271 21.92 -0.73 6.02
N ARG A 272 21.17 -0.85 4.93
CA ARG A 272 20.04 -1.78 4.85
C ARG A 272 20.52 -3.21 4.73
N LEU A 273 21.53 -3.47 3.90
CA LEU A 273 22.18 -4.78 3.81
C LEU A 273 22.83 -5.19 5.15
N GLN A 274 23.49 -4.26 5.84
CA GLN A 274 24.06 -4.51 7.18
C GLN A 274 22.98 -4.82 8.22
N LYS A 275 21.84 -4.12 8.20
CA LYS A 275 20.73 -4.43 9.09
C LYS A 275 20.17 -5.84 8.83
N LEU A 276 20.04 -6.23 7.56
CA LEU A 276 19.64 -7.60 7.21
C LEU A 276 20.68 -8.61 7.70
N ALA A 277 21.98 -8.31 7.59
CA ALA A 277 23.05 -9.17 8.11
C ALA A 277 22.98 -9.35 9.64
N GLN A 278 22.70 -8.27 10.38
CA GLN A 278 22.55 -8.29 11.84
C GLN A 278 21.39 -9.17 12.30
N ASP A 279 20.30 -9.20 11.53
CA ASP A 279 19.15 -10.08 11.80
C ASP A 279 19.56 -11.57 11.80
N PHE A 280 20.65 -11.94 11.11
CA PHE A 280 21.18 -13.31 11.07
C PHE A 280 22.33 -13.56 12.05
N GLN A 281 23.06 -12.53 12.49
CA GLN A 281 24.17 -12.66 13.45
C GLN A 281 23.71 -12.69 14.91
N GLY A 282 22.54 -12.13 15.24
CA GLY A 282 21.98 -12.10 16.59
C GLY A 282 21.55 -13.46 17.17
N GLY A 283 21.88 -14.58 16.52
CA GLY A 283 21.43 -15.93 16.87
C GLY A 283 22.27 -16.71 17.89
N SER A 284 23.31 -16.15 18.54
CA SER A 284 24.17 -16.97 19.44
C SER A 284 24.59 -16.41 20.80
N THR A 285 24.37 -15.16 21.18
CA THR A 285 24.55 -14.73 22.59
C THR A 285 23.78 -13.46 22.90
N ALA A 286 22.52 -13.61 23.26
CA ALA A 286 21.82 -12.74 24.19
C ALA A 286 20.52 -13.46 24.60
N GLN A 287 20.39 -13.69 25.90
CA GLN A 287 19.18 -13.84 26.70
C GLN A 287 17.88 -14.10 25.94
N SER A 288 17.20 -15.17 26.37
CA SER A 288 15.76 -15.42 26.27
C SER A 288 14.90 -14.15 26.38
N THR A 289 14.84 -13.40 25.28
CA THR A 289 13.96 -12.26 25.07
C THR A 289 13.24 -12.59 23.76
N SER A 290 12.28 -13.49 23.93
CA SER A 290 11.15 -13.80 23.04
C SER A 290 11.32 -13.49 21.55
N ALA A 291 11.90 -14.45 20.82
CA ALA A 291 11.62 -14.67 19.39
C ALA A 291 10.18 -15.21 19.14
N GLN A 292 9.21 -14.78 19.96
CA GLN A 292 7.78 -15.12 19.86
C GLN A 292 6.92 -13.92 19.43
N GLU A 293 7.48 -12.71 19.28
CA GLU A 293 6.66 -11.49 19.30
C GLU A 293 6.27 -10.87 17.93
N LEU A 294 6.51 -11.49 16.77
CA LEU A 294 6.22 -10.81 15.48
C LEU A 294 5.54 -11.65 14.38
N VAL A 295 4.68 -12.62 14.74
CA VAL A 295 3.80 -13.30 13.75
C VAL A 295 2.31 -13.11 14.04
N LEU A 296 1.95 -12.34 15.07
CA LEU A 296 0.57 -12.11 15.45
C LEU A 296 0.39 -10.61 15.67
N ALA A 297 0.30 -9.83 14.59
CA ALA A 297 -0.25 -8.49 14.69
C ALA A 297 -1.43 -8.46 13.74
N ILE A 298 -2.53 -7.83 14.14
CA ILE A 298 -3.62 -7.52 13.23
C ILE A 298 -3.00 -6.65 12.12
N PRO A 299 -2.95 -7.08 10.86
CA PRO A 299 -2.50 -6.20 9.78
C PRO A 299 -3.36 -4.94 9.81
N PHE A 300 -2.79 -3.75 9.55
CA PHE A 300 -3.60 -2.52 9.50
C PHE A 300 -4.63 -2.66 8.38
N ASP A 301 -5.84 -2.98 8.78
CA ASP A 301 -6.86 -3.58 7.94
C ASP A 301 -7.86 -2.51 7.49
N ILE A 302 -7.27 -1.45 6.95
CA ILE A 302 -7.97 -0.28 6.47
C ILE A 302 -7.38 0.03 5.10
N THR A 303 -8.17 -0.27 4.07
CA THR A 303 -7.81 -0.11 2.66
C THR A 303 -8.18 1.27 2.11
N THR A 304 -8.89 2.06 2.89
CA THR A 304 -9.37 3.41 2.53
C THR A 304 -8.23 4.43 2.63
N LEU A 305 -8.12 5.27 1.60
CA LEU A 305 -7.14 6.35 1.56
C LEU A 305 -7.57 7.52 2.47
N PRO A 306 -6.60 8.29 3.01
CA PRO A 306 -6.93 9.54 3.71
C PRO A 306 -7.77 10.46 2.82
N CYS A 307 -8.82 11.04 3.40
CA CYS A 307 -9.61 12.07 2.72
C CYS A 307 -8.75 13.35 2.61
N PRO A 308 -8.42 13.82 1.39
CA PRO A 308 -7.57 15.00 1.22
C PRO A 308 -8.29 16.31 1.57
N SER A 309 -9.62 16.34 1.47
CA SER A 309 -10.46 17.51 1.75
C SER A 309 -11.11 17.42 3.16
N PHE A 310 -10.41 16.81 4.11
CA PHE A 310 -10.90 16.69 5.49
C PHE A 310 -10.68 18.00 6.26
N CYS A 311 -11.72 18.53 6.91
CA CYS A 311 -11.67 19.81 7.63
C CYS A 311 -12.59 19.84 8.86
N GLY A 312 -12.38 20.83 9.75
CA GLY A 312 -13.33 21.26 10.80
C GLY A 312 -13.59 20.25 11.93
N ARG A 313 -12.61 19.37 12.24
CA ARG A 313 -12.75 18.30 13.25
C ARG A 313 -11.53 18.13 14.15
N ASP A 314 -10.64 19.12 14.16
CA ASP A 314 -9.42 19.06 14.98
C ASP A 314 -9.74 19.00 16.48
N ASP A 315 -10.82 19.67 16.89
CA ASP A 315 -11.37 19.62 18.25
C ASP A 315 -11.76 18.19 18.67
N VAL A 316 -12.50 17.47 17.82
CA VAL A 316 -12.92 16.10 18.11
C VAL A 316 -11.72 15.14 18.10
N LEU A 317 -10.79 15.31 17.16
CA LEU A 317 -9.57 14.50 17.11
C LEU A 317 -8.71 14.72 18.35
N GLU A 318 -8.64 15.95 18.88
CA GLU A 318 -7.90 16.26 20.10
C GLU A 318 -8.56 15.67 21.35
N ILE A 319 -9.90 15.70 21.42
CA ILE A 319 -10.66 14.99 22.46
C ILE A 319 -10.33 13.49 22.43
N MET A 320 -10.34 12.87 21.24
CA MET A 320 -10.00 11.46 21.10
C MET A 320 -8.56 11.16 21.51
N LYS A 321 -7.59 11.99 21.09
CA LYS A 321 -6.18 11.82 21.49
C LYS A 321 -6.01 11.92 23.00
N THR A 322 -6.61 12.93 23.62
CA THR A 322 -6.59 13.13 25.07
C THR A 322 -7.24 11.96 25.78
N PHE A 323 -8.38 11.47 25.27
CA PHE A 323 -9.05 10.33 25.85
C PHE A 323 -8.23 9.05 25.73
N PHE A 324 -7.62 8.75 24.57
CA PHE A 324 -6.88 7.50 24.38
C PHE A 324 -5.45 7.52 24.94
N TYR A 325 -4.83 8.69 25.06
CA TYR A 325 -3.41 8.83 25.38
C TYR A 325 -3.08 9.89 26.43
N GLY A 326 -4.07 10.44 27.14
CA GLY A 326 -3.97 11.55 28.07
C GLY A 326 -2.91 11.39 29.17
N ASP A 327 -3.27 10.98 30.38
CA ASP A 327 -2.32 11.00 31.49
C ASP A 327 -1.40 9.74 31.48
N PRO A 328 -0.08 9.88 31.27
CA PRO A 328 0.86 8.76 31.29
C PRO A 328 1.09 8.15 32.68
N SER A 329 0.55 8.77 33.75
CA SER A 329 0.58 8.23 35.11
C SER A 329 -0.54 7.23 35.39
N GLU A 330 -1.55 7.15 34.53
CA GLU A 330 -2.61 6.14 34.63
C GLU A 330 -2.15 4.80 34.05
N SER A 331 -2.44 3.72 34.77
CA SER A 331 -2.22 2.36 34.26
C SER A 331 -2.93 2.18 32.91
N PRO A 332 -2.35 1.44 31.94
CA PRO A 332 -3.00 1.16 30.67
C PRO A 332 -4.33 0.45 30.93
N THR A 333 -5.43 1.16 30.69
CA THR A 333 -6.79 0.67 30.84
C THR A 333 -7.46 0.55 29.46
N ARG A 334 -8.43 -0.35 29.33
CA ARG A 334 -9.22 -0.47 28.11
C ARG A 334 -10.11 0.77 28.02
N ARG A 335 -9.92 1.52 26.94
CA ARG A 335 -10.69 2.74 26.65
C ARG A 335 -11.66 2.49 25.51
N THR A 336 -12.92 2.83 25.71
CA THR A 336 -13.98 2.66 24.70
C THR A 336 -14.64 3.99 24.37
N PHE A 337 -14.61 4.36 23.08
CA PHE A 337 -15.11 5.66 22.62
C PHE A 337 -16.16 5.49 21.52
N ALA A 338 -17.27 6.24 21.59
CA ALA A 338 -18.30 6.24 20.55
C ALA A 338 -18.34 7.56 19.77
N LEU A 339 -18.54 7.47 18.45
CA LEU A 339 -18.59 8.65 17.57
C LEU A 339 -19.37 8.38 16.27
N CYS A 340 -19.89 9.42 15.62
CA CYS A 340 -20.65 9.26 14.38
C CYS A 340 -19.78 9.61 13.14
N GLY A 341 -19.08 8.67 12.51
CA GLY A 341 -18.53 8.89 11.14
C GLY A 341 -17.17 9.60 11.00
N LEU A 342 -16.28 9.54 12.00
CA LEU A 342 -14.93 10.15 11.97
C LEU A 342 -13.77 9.16 12.21
N ALA A 343 -14.07 7.92 12.61
CA ALA A 343 -13.10 6.98 13.17
C ALA A 343 -11.89 6.73 12.24
N LEU A 344 -12.15 6.64 10.94
CA LEU A 344 -11.13 6.34 9.95
C LEU A 344 -9.99 7.35 9.93
N HIS A 345 -10.29 8.65 9.99
CA HIS A 345 -9.26 9.69 9.95
C HIS A 345 -8.36 9.62 11.19
N TYR A 346 -8.96 9.45 12.37
CA TYR A 346 -8.23 9.26 13.62
C TYR A 346 -7.32 8.04 13.58
N VAL A 347 -7.84 6.91 13.09
CA VAL A 347 -7.09 5.65 12.99
C VAL A 347 -5.89 5.79 12.06
N LEU A 348 -6.05 6.46 10.91
CA LEU A 348 -4.95 6.71 9.97
C LEU A 348 -3.85 7.57 10.60
N GLN A 349 -4.20 8.58 11.41
CA GLN A 349 -3.22 9.44 12.10
C GLN A 349 -2.51 8.72 13.27
N THR A 350 -3.19 7.81 13.95
CA THR A 350 -2.68 7.17 15.18
C THR A 350 -2.16 5.74 14.97
N ARG A 351 -2.08 5.27 13.73
CA ARG A 351 -1.65 3.91 13.37
C ARG A 351 -0.37 3.44 14.06
N SER A 352 0.65 4.29 14.17
CA SER A 352 1.94 3.91 14.77
C SER A 352 1.87 3.58 16.26
N GLN A 353 0.77 3.97 16.93
CA GLN A 353 0.58 3.78 18.37
C GLN A 353 0.04 2.38 18.71
N TYR A 354 -0.61 1.70 17.74
CA TYR A 354 -1.21 0.38 17.91
C TYR A 354 -0.34 -0.73 17.33
N LYS A 355 0.70 -1.14 18.07
CA LYS A 355 1.68 -2.14 17.60
C LYS A 355 1.09 -3.53 17.38
N SER A 356 0.10 -3.93 18.17
CA SER A 356 -0.62 -5.20 18.00
C SER A 356 -1.60 -5.16 16.83
N GLY A 357 -1.88 -3.97 16.28
CA GLY A 357 -2.60 -3.76 15.04
C GLY A 357 -3.98 -3.12 15.18
N VAL A 358 -4.64 -2.88 14.04
CA VAL A 358 -5.95 -2.22 13.98
C VAL A 358 -6.90 -2.98 13.08
N ALA A 359 -8.09 -3.31 13.58
CA ALA A 359 -9.15 -3.98 12.81
C ALA A 359 -10.39 -3.10 12.68
N LEU A 360 -10.97 -3.07 11.48
CA LEU A 360 -12.31 -2.54 11.24
C LEU A 360 -13.31 -3.71 11.16
N MET A 361 -14.40 -3.60 11.92
CA MET A 361 -15.40 -4.65 12.12
C MET A 361 -16.79 -4.11 11.73
N ASN A 362 -17.43 -4.68 10.72
CA ASN A 362 -18.78 -4.30 10.30
C ASN A 362 -19.84 -4.90 11.22
N ALA A 363 -20.32 -4.09 12.16
CA ALA A 363 -21.31 -4.44 13.15
C ALA A 363 -22.76 -4.06 12.75
N ALA A 364 -23.02 -3.82 11.46
CA ALA A 364 -24.37 -3.56 10.96
C ALA A 364 -25.35 -4.73 11.20
N SER A 365 -24.84 -5.96 11.29
CA SER A 365 -25.60 -7.15 11.66
C SER A 365 -24.71 -8.20 12.34
N VAL A 366 -25.32 -9.24 12.91
CA VAL A 366 -24.59 -10.40 13.44
C VAL A 366 -23.80 -11.09 12.33
N ALA A 367 -24.40 -11.33 11.17
CA ALA A 367 -23.77 -12.04 10.07
C ALA A 367 -22.53 -11.32 9.51
N SER A 368 -22.60 -10.00 9.30
CA SER A 368 -21.44 -9.21 8.87
C SER A 368 -20.33 -9.21 9.91
N LEU A 369 -20.69 -9.15 11.20
CA LEU A 369 -19.72 -9.10 12.27
C LEU A 369 -19.00 -10.44 12.43
N GLU A 370 -19.74 -11.55 12.36
CA GLU A 370 -19.17 -12.90 12.37
C GLU A 370 -18.25 -13.15 11.17
N ALA A 371 -18.64 -12.68 9.97
CA ALA A 371 -17.78 -12.75 8.79
C ALA A 371 -16.45 -12.01 8.99
N ASP A 372 -16.46 -10.84 9.66
CA ASP A 372 -15.23 -10.11 9.99
C ASP A 372 -14.40 -10.76 11.09
N PHE A 373 -15.02 -11.42 12.07
CA PHE A 373 -14.29 -12.25 13.03
C PHE A 373 -13.64 -13.46 12.36
N ASP A 374 -14.31 -14.08 11.39
CA ASP A 374 -13.76 -15.15 10.57
C ASP A 374 -12.57 -14.66 9.73
N ARG A 375 -12.68 -13.46 9.16
CA ARG A 375 -11.61 -12.79 8.43
C ARG A 375 -10.42 -12.52 9.34
N LEU A 376 -10.62 -11.94 10.53
CA LEU A 376 -9.56 -11.70 11.51
C LEU A 376 -8.90 -12.98 12.00
N HIS A 377 -9.69 -14.02 12.26
CA HIS A 377 -9.18 -15.33 12.66
C HIS A 377 -8.20 -15.89 11.61
N ASN A 378 -8.55 -15.78 10.33
CA ASN A 378 -7.70 -16.21 9.22
C ASN A 378 -6.46 -15.32 9.08
N LEU A 379 -6.60 -14.00 9.24
CA LEU A 379 -5.48 -13.05 9.19
C LEU A 379 -4.46 -13.30 10.31
N LEU A 380 -4.94 -13.59 11.51
CA LEU A 380 -4.13 -13.95 12.68
C LEU A 380 -3.61 -15.40 12.62
N LYS A 381 -4.01 -16.20 11.63
CA LYS A 381 -3.57 -17.59 11.43
C LYS A 381 -3.73 -18.45 12.69
N LEU A 382 -4.88 -18.34 13.37
CA LEU A 382 -5.13 -18.99 14.66
C LEU A 382 -5.38 -20.51 14.60
N GLY A 383 -5.08 -21.16 13.46
CA GLY A 383 -5.30 -22.60 13.24
C GLY A 383 -6.77 -22.93 12.96
N GLU A 384 -7.13 -24.22 13.05
CA GLU A 384 -8.54 -24.62 12.95
C GLU A 384 -9.25 -24.42 14.29
N SER A 385 -10.43 -23.80 14.26
CA SER A 385 -11.26 -23.60 15.44
C SER A 385 -12.74 -23.70 15.10
N LYS A 386 -13.50 -24.40 15.96
CA LYS A 386 -14.96 -24.45 15.88
C LYS A 386 -15.63 -23.13 16.31
N ASN A 387 -14.92 -22.31 17.09
CA ASN A 387 -15.40 -21.01 17.56
C ASN A 387 -14.32 -19.96 17.32
N LYS A 388 -14.33 -19.43 16.09
CA LYS A 388 -13.35 -18.45 15.61
C LYS A 388 -13.42 -17.13 16.39
N ILE A 389 -14.62 -16.69 16.75
CA ILE A 389 -14.85 -15.47 17.57
C ILE A 389 -14.11 -15.57 18.90
N ASN A 390 -14.32 -16.64 19.67
CA ASN A 390 -13.64 -16.83 20.95
C ASN A 390 -12.12 -16.99 20.78
N SER A 391 -11.67 -17.54 19.66
CA SER A 391 -10.23 -17.67 19.37
C SER A 391 -9.58 -16.30 19.17
N VAL A 392 -10.23 -15.42 18.39
CA VAL A 392 -9.79 -14.02 18.23
C VAL A 392 -9.85 -13.26 19.56
N ARG A 393 -10.93 -13.39 20.34
CA ARG A 393 -11.03 -12.77 21.67
C ARG A 393 -9.93 -13.24 22.61
N SER A 394 -9.63 -14.54 22.63
CA SER A 394 -8.55 -15.10 23.44
C SER A 394 -7.19 -14.57 23.01
N TRP A 395 -7.00 -14.39 21.69
CA TRP A 395 -5.80 -13.81 21.14
C TRP A 395 -5.59 -12.34 21.56
N LEU A 396 -6.65 -11.52 21.46
CA LEU A 396 -6.67 -10.12 21.93
C LEU A 396 -6.44 -9.99 23.45
N SER A 397 -6.78 -11.05 24.19
CA SER A 397 -6.68 -11.10 25.65
C SER A 397 -5.31 -11.55 26.16
N ARG A 398 -4.30 -11.70 25.30
CA ARG A 398 -2.92 -12.00 25.72
C ARG A 398 -2.17 -10.72 26.06
N ALA A 399 -1.33 -10.74 27.09
CA ALA A 399 -0.60 -9.57 27.56
C ALA A 399 0.38 -9.03 26.50
N GLU A 400 0.96 -9.92 25.68
CA GLU A 400 1.81 -9.56 24.55
C GLU A 400 1.04 -8.78 23.45
N ASN A 401 -0.29 -8.95 23.39
CA ASN A 401 -1.18 -8.30 22.44
C ASN A 401 -1.96 -7.18 23.13
N SER A 402 -1.27 -6.26 23.78
CA SER A 402 -1.91 -5.21 24.58
C SER A 402 -2.19 -3.90 23.83
N GLN A 403 -1.59 -3.71 22.65
CA GLN A 403 -1.61 -2.45 21.91
C GLN A 403 -2.41 -2.56 20.60
N TRP A 404 -3.64 -3.04 20.66
CA TRP A 404 -4.56 -3.12 19.51
C TRP A 404 -5.66 -2.05 19.57
N LEU A 405 -6.24 -1.74 18.40
CA LEU A 405 -7.46 -0.97 18.26
C LEU A 405 -8.51 -1.78 17.48
N LEU A 406 -9.72 -1.91 18.04
CA LEU A 406 -10.88 -2.41 17.31
C LEU A 406 -11.81 -1.26 16.98
N VAL A 407 -12.20 -1.12 15.73
CA VAL A 407 -13.22 -0.17 15.28
C VAL A 407 -14.44 -0.96 14.87
N PHE A 408 -15.52 -0.90 15.64
CA PHE A 408 -16.81 -1.50 15.28
C PHE A 408 -17.66 -0.45 14.58
N ASP A 409 -17.95 -0.70 13.31
CA ASP A 409 -18.67 0.21 12.43
C ASP A 409 -20.14 -0.16 12.30
N ASN A 410 -21.01 0.86 12.23
CA ASN A 410 -22.47 0.74 12.14
C ASN A 410 -23.13 0.04 13.35
N VAL A 411 -22.71 0.37 14.58
CA VAL A 411 -23.33 -0.15 15.82
C VAL A 411 -24.61 0.61 16.13
N ASP A 412 -25.57 0.58 15.22
CA ASP A 412 -26.79 1.40 15.28
C ASP A 412 -27.93 0.76 16.10
N ASP A 413 -27.86 -0.54 16.37
CA ASP A 413 -28.90 -1.27 17.10
C ASP A 413 -28.28 -2.33 18.03
N LEU A 414 -28.18 -1.98 19.32
CA LEU A 414 -27.66 -2.85 20.37
C LEU A 414 -28.59 -4.03 20.71
N SER A 415 -29.87 -3.97 20.29
CA SER A 415 -30.83 -5.02 20.54
C SER A 415 -30.67 -6.20 19.58
N SER A 416 -30.33 -5.92 18.31
CA SER A 416 -30.11 -6.94 17.29
C SER A 416 -28.69 -7.49 17.27
N VAL A 417 -27.68 -6.67 17.62
CA VAL A 417 -26.27 -7.09 17.65
C VAL A 417 -25.73 -7.04 19.09
N PRO A 418 -25.53 -8.20 19.76
CA PRO A 418 -25.08 -8.23 21.15
C PRO A 418 -23.57 -7.97 21.27
N ILE A 419 -23.16 -6.71 21.02
CA ILE A 419 -21.76 -6.30 20.83
C ILE A 419 -20.85 -6.70 21.99
N ARG A 420 -21.37 -6.72 23.23
CA ARG A 420 -20.63 -7.12 24.44
C ARG A 420 -20.06 -8.54 24.34
N LYS A 421 -20.70 -9.44 23.59
CA LYS A 421 -20.23 -10.83 23.38
C LYS A 421 -18.94 -10.88 22.55
N TYR A 422 -18.68 -9.86 21.74
CA TYR A 422 -17.55 -9.79 20.83
C TYR A 422 -16.33 -9.08 21.44
N LEU A 423 -16.53 -8.33 22.53
CA LEU A 423 -15.44 -7.65 23.23
C LEU A 423 -14.55 -8.64 24.01
N PRO A 424 -13.21 -8.49 23.97
CA PRO A 424 -12.31 -9.29 24.80
C PRO A 424 -12.44 -8.84 26.27
N ALA A 425 -12.38 -9.78 27.21
CA ALA A 425 -12.58 -9.53 28.63
C ALA A 425 -11.28 -9.08 29.33
N VAL A 426 -10.65 -8.01 28.82
CA VAL A 426 -9.38 -7.46 29.31
C VAL A 426 -9.43 -5.95 29.50
N ASN A 427 -8.47 -5.43 30.25
CA ASN A 427 -8.32 -4.01 30.58
C ASN A 427 -7.23 -3.32 29.75
N TRP A 428 -6.95 -3.80 28.53
CA TRP A 428 -6.05 -3.14 27.59
C TRP A 428 -6.64 -3.16 26.18
N GLY A 429 -5.96 -2.49 25.25
CA GLY A 429 -6.46 -2.23 23.91
C GLY A 429 -7.55 -1.16 23.91
N HIS A 430 -7.75 -0.56 22.74
CA HIS A 430 -8.73 0.50 22.56
C HIS A 430 -9.87 0.01 21.68
N VAL A 431 -11.08 0.53 21.91
CA VAL A 431 -12.24 0.25 21.08
C VAL A 431 -12.89 1.57 20.65
N ILE A 432 -13.20 1.67 19.37
CA ILE A 432 -14.02 2.74 18.81
C ILE A 432 -15.32 2.10 18.30
N PHE A 433 -16.44 2.72 18.63
CA PHE A 433 -17.74 2.41 18.05
C PHE A 433 -18.16 3.55 17.13
N THR A 434 -18.45 3.26 15.87
CA THR A 434 -19.18 4.18 15.00
C THR A 434 -20.66 3.83 14.96
N THR A 435 -21.49 4.80 15.34
CA THR A 435 -22.94 4.61 15.51
C THR A 435 -23.69 5.91 15.27
N ARG A 436 -24.97 5.80 14.93
CA ARG A 436 -25.95 6.89 14.96
C ARG A 436 -26.75 6.94 16.25
N ASP A 437 -26.70 5.88 17.07
CA ASP A 437 -27.37 5.80 18.37
C ASP A 437 -26.50 6.39 19.48
N GLN A 438 -26.95 7.51 20.02
CA GLN A 438 -26.26 8.20 21.12
C GLN A 438 -26.37 7.43 22.44
N GLY A 439 -27.34 6.51 22.57
CA GLY A 439 -27.56 5.69 23.77
C GLY A 439 -26.39 4.77 24.11
N ILE A 440 -25.48 4.51 23.16
CA ILE A 440 -24.28 3.70 23.42
C ILE A 440 -23.31 4.35 24.42
N ILE A 441 -23.33 5.69 24.53
CA ILE A 441 -22.44 6.47 25.39
C ILE A 441 -22.87 6.30 26.84
N GLY A 442 -21.97 5.83 27.70
CA GLY A 442 -22.26 5.46 29.09
C GLY A 442 -22.83 4.04 29.23
N GLU A 443 -23.43 3.46 28.19
CA GLU A 443 -23.90 2.07 28.24
C GLU A 443 -22.76 1.09 27.91
N ILE A 444 -22.09 1.27 26.76
CA ILE A 444 -21.03 0.38 26.25
C ILE A 444 -19.73 1.15 26.02
N ALA A 445 -19.83 2.36 25.48
CA ALA A 445 -18.70 3.28 25.38
C ALA A 445 -18.55 4.07 26.68
N GLN A 446 -17.33 4.24 27.18
CA GLN A 446 -17.06 5.04 28.37
C GLN A 446 -17.29 6.52 28.10
N GLU A 447 -16.79 6.98 26.96
CA GLU A 447 -16.88 8.36 26.49
C GLU A 447 -17.37 8.35 25.05
N GLY A 448 -17.82 9.50 24.57
CA GLY A 448 -18.17 9.64 23.16
C GLY A 448 -18.43 11.07 22.77
N HIS A 449 -18.52 11.29 21.46
CA HIS A 449 -18.77 12.62 20.91
C HIS A 449 -19.78 12.56 19.79
N VAL A 450 -20.87 13.31 19.96
CA VAL A 450 -21.89 13.51 18.92
C VAL A 450 -21.38 14.57 17.96
N LEU A 451 -21.13 14.19 16.71
CA LEU A 451 -20.67 15.16 15.71
C LEU A 451 -21.76 16.19 15.41
N LYS A 452 -21.39 17.45 15.59
CA LYS A 452 -22.19 18.59 15.12
C LYS A 452 -21.90 18.87 13.64
N PRO A 453 -22.77 19.61 12.93
CA PRO A 453 -22.42 20.19 11.64
C PRO A 453 -21.07 20.94 11.67
N LEU A 454 -20.48 21.14 10.50
CA LEU A 454 -19.28 21.99 10.38
C LEU A 454 -19.60 23.42 10.81
N THR A 455 -18.56 24.18 11.18
CA THR A 455 -18.69 25.63 11.28
C THR A 455 -19.04 26.20 9.90
N THR A 456 -19.75 27.33 9.85
CA THR A 456 -20.12 27.96 8.58
C THR A 456 -18.87 28.29 7.73
N GLU A 457 -17.76 28.67 8.35
CA GLU A 457 -16.49 28.91 7.64
C GLU A 457 -15.89 27.63 7.06
N ASP A 458 -15.75 26.55 7.85
CA ASP A 458 -15.25 25.26 7.37
C ASP A 458 -16.15 24.70 6.26
N ALA A 459 -17.46 24.88 6.40
CA ALA A 459 -18.46 24.43 5.44
C ALA A 459 -18.38 25.20 4.11
N ALA A 460 -18.26 26.53 4.16
CA ALA A 460 -18.09 27.37 2.98
C ALA A 460 -16.78 27.04 2.27
N GLN A 461 -15.68 26.89 3.02
CA GLN A 461 -14.39 26.50 2.47
C GLN A 461 -14.45 25.12 1.80
N LEU A 462 -15.06 24.13 2.46
CA LEU A 462 -15.26 22.80 1.87
C LEU A 462 -16.08 22.88 0.58
N LEU A 463 -17.17 23.66 0.55
CA LEU A 463 -17.98 23.84 -0.65
C LEU A 463 -17.17 24.43 -1.82
N LEU A 464 -16.39 25.48 -1.56
CA LEU A 464 -15.55 26.14 -2.56
C LEU A 464 -14.45 25.21 -3.09
N GLU A 465 -13.79 24.46 -2.21
CA GLU A 465 -12.79 23.48 -2.61
C GLU A 465 -13.40 22.40 -3.52
N ARG A 466 -14.58 21.88 -3.15
CA ARG A 466 -15.27 20.84 -3.90
C ARG A 466 -15.87 21.34 -5.22
N SER A 467 -16.28 22.61 -5.28
CA SER A 467 -16.74 23.28 -6.51
C SER A 467 -15.59 23.62 -7.46
N GLY A 468 -14.34 23.60 -6.99
CA GLY A 468 -13.15 23.88 -7.78
C GLY A 468 -12.76 25.36 -7.81
N VAL A 469 -13.36 26.18 -6.95
CA VAL A 469 -13.02 27.60 -6.78
C VAL A 469 -11.79 27.70 -5.88
N ARG A 470 -10.65 28.16 -6.43
CA ARG A 470 -9.36 28.23 -5.71
C ARG A 470 -9.07 29.59 -5.08
N HIS A 471 -9.63 30.65 -5.64
CA HIS A 471 -9.45 32.03 -5.20
C HIS A 471 -10.82 32.70 -5.22
N ALA A 472 -11.63 32.38 -4.21
CA ALA A 472 -12.96 32.96 -4.08
C ALA A 472 -12.86 34.46 -3.81
N THR A 473 -13.69 35.23 -4.49
CA THR A 473 -13.97 36.63 -4.14
C THR A 473 -14.76 36.71 -2.83
N ASP A 474 -14.80 37.89 -2.20
CA ASP A 474 -15.59 38.10 -0.98
C ASP A 474 -17.08 37.76 -1.19
N ASN A 475 -17.61 38.09 -2.37
CA ASN A 475 -18.98 37.76 -2.77
C ASN A 475 -19.20 36.24 -2.92
N GLU A 476 -18.27 35.51 -3.55
CA GLU A 476 -18.36 34.05 -3.66
C GLU A 476 -18.24 33.36 -2.29
N MET A 477 -17.44 33.93 -1.39
CA MET A 477 -17.34 33.45 -0.02
C MET A 477 -18.66 33.65 0.74
N GLU A 478 -19.31 34.80 0.58
CA GLU A 478 -20.63 35.07 1.15
C GLU A 478 -21.71 34.13 0.58
N GLU A 479 -21.75 33.94 -0.74
CA GLU A 479 -22.67 32.97 -1.38
C GLU A 479 -22.40 31.53 -0.92
N ALA A 480 -21.14 31.16 -0.69
CA ALA A 480 -20.78 29.85 -0.16
C ALA A 480 -21.27 29.66 1.27
N ARG A 481 -21.24 30.69 2.12
CA ARG A 481 -21.82 30.65 3.47
C ARG A 481 -23.32 30.46 3.43
N ASP A 482 -24.03 31.21 2.57
CA ASP A 482 -25.47 31.06 2.40
C ASP A 482 -25.86 29.64 1.99
N ILE A 483 -25.13 29.06 1.03
CA ILE A 483 -25.37 27.68 0.58
C ILE A 483 -24.99 26.68 1.68
N ALA A 484 -23.93 26.94 2.43
CA ALA A 484 -23.53 26.08 3.55
C ALA A 484 -24.63 26.02 4.62
N ASP A 485 -25.17 27.16 5.03
CA ASP A 485 -26.26 27.24 5.99
C ASP A 485 -27.53 26.55 5.45
N LEU A 486 -27.84 26.73 4.16
CA LEU A 486 -28.96 26.09 3.48
C LEU A 486 -28.85 24.55 3.44
N LEU A 487 -27.62 24.03 3.37
CA LEU A 487 -27.27 22.60 3.41
C LEU A 487 -27.05 22.11 4.85
N GLY A 488 -27.28 22.95 5.86
CA GLY A 488 -27.13 22.64 7.27
C GLY A 488 -25.68 22.37 7.69
N SER A 489 -24.71 22.88 6.94
CA SER A 489 -23.26 22.68 7.14
C SER A 489 -22.87 21.19 7.26
N LEU A 490 -23.58 20.33 6.53
CA LEU A 490 -23.37 18.89 6.52
C LEU A 490 -22.32 18.52 5.46
N PRO A 491 -21.16 17.91 5.84
CA PRO A 491 -20.11 17.57 4.89
C PRO A 491 -20.59 16.79 3.67
N LEU A 492 -21.48 15.82 3.86
CA LEU A 492 -22.01 14.99 2.78
C LEU A 492 -22.81 15.83 1.76
N ALA A 493 -23.68 16.72 2.23
CA ALA A 493 -24.49 17.59 1.38
C ALA A 493 -23.61 18.61 0.63
N LEU A 494 -22.60 19.18 1.30
CA LEU A 494 -21.64 20.11 0.73
C LEU A 494 -20.79 19.46 -0.38
N VAL A 495 -20.33 18.23 -0.16
CA VAL A 495 -19.55 17.49 -1.17
C VAL A 495 -20.39 17.19 -2.42
N HIS A 496 -21.67 16.83 -2.25
CA HIS A 496 -22.59 16.64 -3.37
C HIS A 496 -22.86 17.96 -4.12
N ALA A 497 -23.07 19.06 -3.39
CA ALA A 497 -23.26 20.38 -3.98
C ALA A 497 -22.04 20.85 -4.77
N GLY A 498 -20.85 20.76 -4.17
CA GLY A 498 -19.58 21.13 -4.81
C GLY A 498 -19.28 20.27 -6.05
N ALA A 499 -19.52 18.96 -5.98
CA ALA A 499 -19.35 18.08 -7.14
C ALA A 499 -20.29 18.46 -8.30
N PHE A 500 -21.54 18.82 -7.99
CA PHE A 500 -22.50 19.30 -8.98
C PHE A 500 -22.04 20.62 -9.61
N LEU A 501 -21.69 21.62 -8.79
CA LEU A 501 -21.16 22.92 -9.25
C LEU A 501 -19.98 22.74 -10.20
N ARG A 502 -19.00 21.92 -9.79
CA ARG A 502 -17.77 21.66 -10.56
C ARG A 502 -18.04 20.96 -11.88
N SER A 503 -18.85 19.91 -11.87
CA SER A 503 -19.11 19.10 -13.07
C SER A 503 -19.98 19.81 -14.10
N ARG A 504 -20.80 20.77 -13.67
CA ARG A 504 -21.73 21.51 -14.54
C ARG A 504 -21.29 22.92 -14.87
N HIS A 505 -20.16 23.36 -14.33
CA HIS A 505 -19.68 24.73 -14.49
C HIS A 505 -20.74 25.78 -14.12
N ARG A 506 -21.51 25.51 -13.06
CA ARG A 506 -22.53 26.43 -12.54
C ARG A 506 -21.97 27.33 -11.46
N THR A 507 -22.54 28.52 -11.38
CA THR A 507 -22.25 29.48 -10.31
C THR A 507 -22.92 29.07 -8.99
N LEU A 508 -22.41 29.60 -7.88
CA LEU A 508 -22.99 29.39 -6.54
C LEU A 508 -24.45 29.91 -6.51
N GLY A 509 -24.70 31.14 -6.97
CA GLY A 509 -26.04 31.69 -7.09
C GLY A 509 -27.04 30.83 -7.90
N GLU A 510 -26.64 30.24 -9.02
CA GLU A 510 -27.50 29.33 -9.79
C GLU A 510 -27.85 28.05 -9.01
N TYR A 511 -26.88 27.48 -8.28
CA TYR A 511 -27.13 26.33 -7.43
C TYR A 511 -28.04 26.67 -6.25
N HIS A 512 -27.85 27.83 -5.63
CA HIS A 512 -28.69 28.30 -4.54
C HIS A 512 -30.17 28.37 -4.94
N GLN A 513 -30.47 28.92 -6.12
CA GLN A 513 -31.85 28.96 -6.65
C GLN A 513 -32.37 27.57 -6.97
N LEU A 514 -31.58 26.73 -7.65
CA LEU A 514 -31.95 25.36 -7.98
C LEU A 514 -32.30 24.55 -6.73
N TYR A 515 -31.50 24.67 -5.68
CA TYR A 515 -31.73 23.98 -4.43
C TYR A 515 -33.03 24.43 -3.76
N LYS A 516 -33.29 25.75 -3.68
CA LYS A 516 -34.54 26.27 -3.12
C LYS A 516 -35.76 25.74 -3.87
N THR A 517 -35.72 25.71 -5.20
CA THR A 517 -36.81 25.12 -6.01
C THR A 517 -37.02 23.64 -5.69
N ARG A 518 -35.95 22.84 -5.71
CA ARG A 518 -36.04 21.39 -5.46
C ARG A 518 -36.45 21.05 -4.04
N ARG A 519 -35.95 21.78 -3.04
CA ARG A 519 -36.37 21.63 -1.64
C ARG A 519 -37.89 21.83 -1.49
N ASN A 520 -38.42 22.90 -2.09
CA ASN A 520 -39.86 23.19 -2.03
C ASN A 520 -40.71 22.13 -2.73
N GLU A 521 -40.21 21.52 -3.81
CA GLU A 521 -40.89 20.40 -4.46
C GLU A 521 -40.89 19.17 -3.55
N LEU A 522 -39.73 18.77 -3.00
CA LEU A 522 -39.62 17.60 -2.12
C LEU A 522 -40.44 17.73 -0.84
N LEU A 523 -40.51 18.92 -0.26
CA LEU A 523 -41.34 19.20 0.92
C LEU A 523 -42.84 18.95 0.67
N ARG A 524 -43.32 19.02 -0.58
CA ARG A 524 -44.71 18.68 -0.92
C ARG A 524 -44.98 17.17 -0.89
N PHE A 525 -43.94 16.35 -1.05
CA PHE A 525 -44.05 14.89 -1.13
C PHE A 525 -43.57 14.17 0.13
N SER A 526 -42.63 14.75 0.87
CA SER A 526 -42.02 14.16 2.05
C SER A 526 -41.98 15.16 3.20
N THR A 527 -43.08 15.26 3.95
CA THR A 527 -43.20 16.17 5.11
C THR A 527 -42.66 15.57 6.42
N ARG A 528 -42.20 14.32 6.40
CA ARG A 528 -41.88 13.54 7.62
C ARG A 528 -40.39 13.46 7.98
N LEU A 529 -39.50 14.00 7.14
CA LEU A 529 -38.05 14.00 7.43
C LEU A 529 -37.66 15.28 8.16
N GLY A 530 -36.79 15.15 9.18
CA GLY A 530 -36.16 16.31 9.83
C GLY A 530 -35.23 17.08 8.90
N ASP A 531 -34.92 18.33 9.26
CA ASP A 531 -34.20 19.30 8.41
C ASP A 531 -32.86 18.78 7.86
N THR A 532 -32.09 18.06 8.68
CA THR A 532 -30.81 17.44 8.29
C THR A 532 -30.99 16.45 7.13
N ASN A 533 -31.98 15.57 7.25
CA ASN A 533 -32.25 14.54 6.24
C ASN A 533 -32.81 15.18 4.96
N GLN A 534 -33.58 16.26 5.09
CA GLN A 534 -34.07 17.02 3.94
C GLN A 534 -32.92 17.68 3.17
N ALA A 535 -31.91 18.21 3.85
CA ALA A 535 -30.79 18.86 3.18
C ALA A 535 -29.95 17.87 2.35
N ILE A 536 -29.63 16.71 2.94
CA ILE A 536 -28.92 15.63 2.24
C ILE A 536 -29.76 15.11 1.07
N LEU A 537 -31.05 14.83 1.30
CA LEU A 537 -31.94 14.32 0.27
C LEU A 537 -32.07 15.31 -0.90
N THR A 538 -32.22 16.60 -0.62
CA THR A 538 -32.34 17.63 -1.67
C THR A 538 -31.07 17.72 -2.51
N ALA A 539 -29.89 17.74 -1.88
CA ALA A 539 -28.61 17.76 -2.59
C ALA A 539 -28.42 16.48 -3.43
N TRP A 540 -28.83 15.32 -2.91
CA TRP A 540 -28.79 14.06 -3.64
C TRP A 540 -29.76 14.03 -4.82
N GLU A 541 -31.02 14.48 -4.63
CA GLU A 541 -32.05 14.50 -5.67
C GLU A 541 -31.65 15.40 -6.86
N ILE A 542 -31.02 16.56 -6.59
CA ILE A 542 -30.48 17.43 -7.65
C ILE A 542 -29.47 16.66 -8.52
N ASN A 543 -28.55 15.93 -7.89
CA ASN A 543 -27.55 15.14 -8.59
C ASN A 543 -28.19 13.95 -9.31
N PHE A 544 -29.14 13.27 -8.68
CA PHE A 544 -29.82 12.10 -9.22
C PHE A 544 -30.65 12.45 -10.46
N LYS A 545 -31.44 13.54 -10.40
CA LYS A 545 -32.22 14.03 -11.55
C LYS A 545 -31.34 14.44 -12.71
N GLN A 546 -30.16 15.02 -12.43
CA GLN A 546 -29.20 15.33 -13.47
C GLN A 546 -28.61 14.06 -14.10
N ALA A 547 -28.24 13.06 -13.28
CA ALA A 547 -27.75 11.78 -13.78
C ALA A 547 -28.80 11.03 -14.61
N GLU A 548 -30.08 11.08 -14.19
CA GLU A 548 -31.21 10.50 -14.91
C GLU A 548 -31.35 11.06 -16.33
N GLN A 549 -31.14 12.36 -16.51
CA GLN A 549 -31.19 13.01 -17.83
C GLN A 549 -30.01 12.61 -18.73
N GLU A 550 -28.83 12.40 -18.17
CA GLU A 550 -27.60 12.15 -18.94
C GLU A 550 -27.34 10.68 -19.21
N SER A 551 -27.66 9.83 -18.25
CA SER A 551 -27.46 8.39 -18.33
C SER A 551 -28.54 7.65 -17.56
N PRO A 552 -29.70 7.39 -18.18
CA PRO A 552 -30.75 6.56 -17.58
C PRO A 552 -30.22 5.20 -17.11
N ALA A 553 -29.23 4.64 -17.82
CA ALA A 553 -28.58 3.38 -17.45
C ALA A 553 -27.82 3.48 -16.12
N ALA A 554 -27.07 4.56 -15.87
CA ALA A 554 -26.37 4.76 -14.61
C ALA A 554 -27.37 4.93 -13.45
N THR A 555 -28.46 5.66 -13.68
CA THR A 555 -29.51 5.86 -12.68
C THR A 555 -30.25 4.57 -12.35
N ASN A 556 -30.56 3.73 -13.34
CA ASN A 556 -31.14 2.40 -13.10
C ASN A 556 -30.22 1.52 -12.26
N LEU A 557 -28.90 1.63 -12.45
CA LEU A 557 -27.93 0.91 -11.63
C LEU A 557 -27.91 1.42 -10.19
N LEU A 558 -27.96 2.74 -9.98
CA LEU A 558 -28.07 3.34 -8.63
C LEU A 558 -29.35 2.89 -7.92
N LEU A 559 -30.49 2.84 -8.64
CA LEU A 559 -31.74 2.32 -8.11
C LEU A 559 -31.62 0.84 -7.75
N LEU A 560 -30.98 0.02 -8.59
CA LEU A 560 -30.73 -1.39 -8.27
C LEU A 560 -29.88 -1.53 -6.99
N PHE A 561 -28.83 -0.73 -6.84
CA PHE A 561 -27.96 -0.74 -5.66
C PHE A 561 -28.71 -0.38 -4.38
N SER A 562 -29.78 0.43 -4.46
CA SER A 562 -30.61 0.74 -3.29
C SER A 562 -31.33 -0.49 -2.69
N PHE A 563 -31.43 -1.61 -3.42
CA PHE A 563 -31.98 -2.87 -2.94
C PHE A 563 -30.93 -3.90 -2.51
N LEU A 564 -29.64 -3.58 -2.63
CA LEU A 564 -28.53 -4.46 -2.30
C LEU A 564 -27.84 -4.02 -1.01
N ASP A 565 -27.21 -4.97 -0.31
CA ASP A 565 -26.34 -4.66 0.81
C ASP A 565 -25.10 -3.90 0.33
N GLN A 566 -24.81 -2.76 0.97
CA GLN A 566 -23.76 -1.83 0.54
C GLN A 566 -22.35 -2.43 0.54
N ALA A 567 -22.08 -3.42 1.40
CA ALA A 567 -20.77 -4.06 1.53
C ALA A 567 -20.61 -5.27 0.58
N SER A 568 -21.69 -5.70 -0.06
CA SER A 568 -21.76 -6.97 -0.79
C SER A 568 -21.89 -6.81 -2.31
N ILE A 569 -21.69 -5.60 -2.86
CA ILE A 569 -21.78 -5.35 -4.30
C ILE A 569 -20.45 -5.74 -4.98
N PRO A 570 -20.41 -6.79 -5.83
CA PRO A 570 -19.17 -7.26 -6.42
C PRO A 570 -18.71 -6.36 -7.58
N GLU A 571 -17.75 -5.47 -7.31
CA GLU A 571 -17.17 -4.56 -8.32
C GLU A 571 -16.64 -5.31 -9.57
N LEU A 572 -16.09 -6.51 -9.39
CA LEU A 572 -15.61 -7.34 -10.50
C LEU A 572 -16.72 -7.67 -11.51
N MET A 573 -17.95 -7.90 -11.05
CA MET A 573 -19.08 -8.16 -11.95
C MET A 573 -19.46 -6.91 -12.74
N LEU A 574 -19.42 -5.74 -12.10
CA LEU A 574 -19.65 -4.45 -12.76
C LEU A 574 -18.58 -4.16 -13.82
N HIS A 575 -17.31 -4.42 -13.51
CA HIS A 575 -16.21 -4.27 -14.47
C HIS A 575 -16.30 -5.23 -15.64
N ARG A 576 -16.66 -6.50 -15.39
CA ARG A 576 -16.89 -7.48 -16.47
C ARG A 576 -18.05 -7.09 -17.37
N GLY A 577 -19.17 -6.63 -16.79
CA GLY A 577 -20.36 -6.22 -17.53
C GLY A 577 -20.17 -4.93 -18.35
N SER A 578 -19.28 -4.03 -17.91
CA SER A 578 -18.97 -2.75 -18.57
C SER A 578 -17.82 -2.82 -19.57
N SER A 579 -17.07 -3.93 -19.60
CA SER A 579 -16.00 -4.13 -20.58
C SER A 579 -16.60 -4.42 -21.97
N PRO A 580 -16.16 -3.74 -23.05
CA PRO A 580 -16.66 -4.01 -24.39
C PRO A 580 -16.33 -5.46 -24.78
N GLN A 581 -17.36 -6.30 -24.81
CA GLN A 581 -17.24 -7.66 -25.33
C GLN A 581 -16.90 -7.55 -26.82
N LYS A 582 -15.75 -8.09 -27.23
CA LYS A 582 -15.50 -8.38 -28.64
C LYS A 582 -16.56 -9.39 -29.08
N ARG A 583 -17.56 -8.93 -29.82
CA ARG A 583 -18.41 -9.79 -30.64
C ARG A 583 -17.62 -10.28 -31.83
#